data_AF-A0A354GH05-F1
#
_entry.id   AF-A0A354GH05-F1
#
_cell.length_a   1.000
_cell.length_b   1.000
_cell.length_c   1.000
_cell.angle_alpha   90.00
_cell.angle_beta   90.00
_cell.angle_gamma   90.00
#
_symmetry.space_group_name_H-M   'P 1'
#
loop_
_entity.id
_entity.type
_entity.pdbx_description
1 polymer ?
#
loop_
_entity_poly.entity_id
_entity_poly.type
_entity_poly.pdbx_seq_one_letter_code
_entity_poly.pdbx_strand_id
1 'polypeptide(L)'
;MKYKLTTYKTLTGTKTILELQKRKKTEAIVYQNEKPSYYVNCFDLKTESNIIMNSLVLGQKKSISNIIKEVAQKNNVNISIKEAPLLSIEKSFELKEVELPPLPENWLS
;
A
#
# COMPACT_ATOMS: atom_id res chain seq x y z
N MET A 1 -11.73 -8.39 0.17
CA MET A 1 -11.68 -7.39 1.28
C MET A 1 -12.24 -6.08 0.76
N LYS A 2 -12.99 -5.34 1.57
CA LYS A 2 -13.50 -4.02 1.18
C LYS A 2 -12.51 -2.91 1.55
N TYR A 3 -12.26 -2.00 0.63
CA TYR A 3 -11.38 -0.85 0.77
C TYR A 3 -12.15 0.45 0.58
N LYS A 4 -11.61 1.56 1.06
CA LYS A 4 -12.17 2.90 0.86
C LYS A 4 -11.60 3.47 -0.43
N LEU A 5 -12.43 3.71 -1.44
CA LEU A 5 -12.03 4.44 -2.64
C LEU A 5 -12.38 5.91 -2.44
N THR A 6 -11.41 6.71 -2.02
CA THR A 6 -11.60 8.13 -1.69
C THR A 6 -11.30 9.00 -2.90
N THR A 7 -12.21 9.92 -3.22
CA THR A 7 -11.98 10.95 -4.23
C THR A 7 -11.62 12.27 -3.56
N TYR A 8 -10.43 12.77 -3.86
CA TYR A 8 -9.90 14.04 -3.38
C TYR A 8 -10.01 15.11 -4.48
N LYS A 9 -10.45 16.31 -4.10
CA LYS A 9 -10.28 17.51 -4.91
C LYS A 9 -8.93 18.13 -4.56
N THR A 10 -8.09 18.31 -5.58
CA THR A 10 -6.75 18.91 -5.50
C THR A 10 -6.72 20.19 -6.33
N LEU A 11 -5.62 20.95 -6.26
CA LEU A 11 -5.44 22.18 -7.05
C LEU A 11 -5.50 21.94 -8.57
N THR A 12 -5.03 20.78 -9.03
CA THR A 12 -4.91 20.46 -10.47
C THR A 12 -6.01 19.54 -11.00
N GLY A 13 -7.02 19.23 -10.18
CA GLY A 13 -8.13 18.35 -10.56
C GLY A 13 -8.52 17.38 -9.46
N THR A 14 -9.07 16.23 -9.84
CA THR A 14 -9.50 15.19 -8.89
C THR A 14 -8.55 14.01 -8.93
N LYS A 15 -8.26 13.43 -7.76
CA LYS A 15 -7.50 12.18 -7.63
C LYS A 15 -8.31 11.17 -6.84
N THR A 16 -8.31 9.93 -7.29
CA THR A 16 -8.96 8.83 -6.60
C THR A 16 -7.89 7.89 -6.03
N ILE A 17 -8.01 7.55 -4.75
CA ILE A 17 -7.06 6.71 -4.02
C ILE A 17 -7.83 5.60 -3.31
N LEU A 18 -7.44 4.36 -3.56
CA LEU A 18 -7.82 3.19 -2.77
C LEU A 18 -7.00 3.16 -1.48
N GLU A 19 -7.68 3.22 -0.35
CA GLU A 19 -7.14 3.27 1.01
C GLU A 19 -7.73 2.13 1.86
N LEU A 20 -7.04 1.78 2.95
CA LEU A 20 -7.62 0.94 3.99
C LEU A 20 -8.78 1.67 4.68
N GLN A 21 -9.82 0.94 5.06
CA GLN A 21 -10.95 1.52 5.82
C GLN A 21 -10.47 2.15 7.14
N LYS A 22 -9.44 1.57 7.76
CA LYS A 22 -8.76 2.12 8.93
C LYS A 22 -7.26 2.10 8.67
N ARG A 23 -6.61 3.26 8.82
CA ARG A 23 -5.15 3.37 8.70
C ARG A 23 -4.47 2.54 9.78
N LYS A 24 -3.49 1.74 9.39
CA LYS A 24 -2.68 0.90 10.25
C LYS A 24 -1.23 0.99 9.82
N LYS A 25 -0.30 0.92 10.78
CA LYS A 25 1.15 0.99 10.50
C LYS A 25 1.70 -0.32 9.94
N THR A 26 0.95 -1.41 10.08
CA THR A 26 1.36 -2.79 9.77
C THR A 26 0.64 -3.37 8.55
N GLU A 27 -0.22 -2.57 7.91
CA GLU A 27 -0.94 -2.93 6.70
C GLU A 27 -0.80 -1.80 5.68
N ALA A 28 -0.69 -2.13 4.40
CA ALA A 28 -0.60 -1.13 3.34
C ALA A 28 -1.12 -1.66 2.01
N ILE A 29 -1.73 -0.77 1.22
CA ILE A 29 -1.96 -0.99 -0.21
C ILE A 29 -0.75 -0.45 -0.96
N VAL A 30 -0.09 -1.32 -1.73
CA VAL A 30 1.04 -0.95 -2.56
C VAL A 30 0.55 -0.75 -3.99
N TYR A 31 0.90 0.40 -4.54
CA TYR A 31 0.59 0.77 -5.90
C TYR A 31 1.76 0.42 -6.80
N GLN A 32 1.48 -0.17 -7.97
CA GLN A 32 2.45 -0.33 -9.04
C GLN A 32 2.00 0.49 -10.25
N ASN A 33 2.89 1.31 -10.80
CA ASN A 33 2.57 2.16 -11.95
C ASN A 33 1.26 2.94 -11.77
N GLU A 34 1.13 3.61 -10.62
CA GLU A 34 -0.04 4.41 -10.22
C GLU A 34 -1.36 3.65 -9.97
N LYS A 35 -1.39 2.31 -10.06
CA LYS A 35 -2.57 1.47 -9.82
C LYS A 35 -2.42 0.66 -8.53
N PRO A 36 -3.48 0.47 -7.72
CA PRO A 36 -3.41 -0.41 -6.55
C PRO A 36 -3.20 -1.85 -7.04
N SER A 37 -2.14 -2.50 -6.57
CA SER A 37 -1.69 -3.78 -7.14
C SER A 37 -1.44 -4.85 -6.09
N TYR A 38 -1.03 -4.46 -4.89
CA TYR A 38 -0.73 -5.42 -3.83
C TYR A 38 -1.27 -4.96 -2.48
N TYR A 39 -1.48 -5.92 -1.59
CA TYR A 39 -1.84 -5.69 -0.21
C TYR A 39 -0.84 -6.41 0.71
N VAL A 40 -0.23 -5.65 1.60
CA VAL A 40 0.68 -6.15 2.62
C VAL A 40 -0.04 -6.13 3.96
N ASN A 41 0.03 -7.25 4.68
CA ASN A 41 -0.40 -7.33 6.08
C ASN A 41 0.67 -8.07 6.89
N CYS A 42 1.41 -7.33 7.70
CA CYS A 42 2.52 -7.88 8.49
C CYS A 42 2.06 -8.88 9.56
N PHE A 43 0.76 -8.95 9.90
CA PHE A 43 0.25 -9.94 10.85
C PHE A 43 -0.43 -11.15 10.17
N ASP A 44 -0.56 -11.14 8.84
CA ASP A 44 -1.12 -12.26 8.09
C ASP A 44 -0.04 -13.26 7.69
N LEU A 45 0.23 -14.23 8.55
CA LEU A 45 1.31 -15.22 8.36
C LEU A 45 0.93 -16.38 7.41
N LYS A 46 -0.04 -16.17 6.52
CA LYS A 46 -0.51 -17.19 5.57
C LYS A 46 0.31 -17.28 4.28
N THR A 47 1.04 -16.23 3.94
CA THR A 47 1.87 -16.17 2.73
C THR A 47 3.32 -15.91 3.12
N GLU A 48 4.25 -16.51 2.38
CA GLU A 48 5.68 -16.32 2.63
C GLU A 48 6.07 -14.83 2.49
N SER A 49 5.51 -14.15 1.49
CA SER A 49 5.65 -12.70 1.33
C SER A 49 5.30 -11.89 2.59
N ASN A 50 4.15 -12.16 3.22
CA ASN A 50 3.78 -11.46 4.46
C ASN A 50 4.63 -11.88 5.67
N ILE A 51 5.11 -13.12 5.72
CA ILE A 51 6.06 -13.57 6.75
C ILE A 51 7.39 -12.80 6.63
N ILE A 52 7.90 -12.62 5.40
CA ILE A 52 9.12 -11.83 5.17
C ILE A 52 8.86 -10.35 5.52
N MET A 53 7.74 -9.79 5.08
CA MET A 53 7.35 -8.41 5.44
C MET A 53 7.22 -8.20 6.95
N ASN A 54 6.70 -9.18 7.70
CA ASN A 54 6.68 -9.15 9.16
C ASN A 54 8.10 -8.96 9.73
N SER A 55 9.04 -9.80 9.30
CA SER A 55 10.44 -9.73 9.75
C SER A 55 11.09 -8.38 9.39
N LEU A 56 10.91 -7.92 8.15
CA LEU A 56 11.47 -6.65 7.66
C LEU A 56 10.91 -5.42 8.39
N VAL A 57 9.62 -5.42 8.69
CA VAL A 57 8.93 -4.26 9.28
C VAL A 57 8.99 -4.30 10.80
N LEU A 58 8.51 -5.39 11.41
CA LEU A 58 8.41 -5.52 12.87
C LEU A 58 9.75 -5.94 13.48
N GLY A 59 10.41 -6.93 12.89
CA GLY A 59 11.70 -7.45 13.38
C GLY A 59 12.81 -6.40 13.33
N GLN A 60 12.92 -5.67 12.22
CA GLN A 60 13.93 -4.62 12.06
C GLN A 60 13.45 -3.22 12.50
N LYS A 61 12.21 -3.09 13.01
CA LYS A 61 11.59 -1.83 13.43
C LYS A 61 11.62 -0.73 12.34
N LYS A 62 11.47 -1.13 11.07
CA LYS A 62 11.39 -0.21 9.93
C LYS A 62 9.93 0.07 9.57
N SER A 63 9.65 1.23 8.96
CA SER A 63 8.32 1.51 8.44
C SER A 63 8.05 0.72 7.16
N ILE A 64 6.79 0.35 6.90
CA ILE A 64 6.43 -0.29 5.61
C ILE A 64 6.85 0.59 4.43
N SER A 65 6.66 1.91 4.53
CA SER A 65 7.07 2.85 3.46
C SER A 65 8.56 2.74 3.13
N ASN A 66 9.43 2.63 4.14
CA ASN A 66 10.86 2.44 3.92
C ASN A 66 11.16 1.10 3.25
N ILE A 67 10.53 0.01 3.70
CA ILE A 67 10.69 -1.31 3.09
C ILE A 67 10.24 -1.29 1.62
N ILE A 68 9.07 -0.73 1.31
CA ILE A 68 8.58 -0.63 -0.08
C ILE A 68 9.54 0.18 -0.95
N LYS A 69 10.13 1.25 -0.43
CA LYS A 69 11.14 2.04 -1.15
C LYS A 69 12.41 1.24 -1.41
N GLU A 70 12.91 0.50 -0.43
CA GLU A 70 14.08 -0.39 -0.58
C GLU A 70 13.80 -1.48 -1.63
N VAL A 71 12.62 -2.10 -1.57
CA VAL A 71 12.16 -3.11 -2.54
C VAL A 71 12.05 -2.54 -3.95
N ALA A 72 11.46 -1.34 -4.10
CA ALA A 72 11.33 -0.66 -5.39
C ALA A 72 12.70 -0.42 -6.05
N GLN A 73 13.65 0.07 -5.26
CA GLN A 73 15.02 0.36 -5.69
C GLN A 73 15.76 -0.92 -6.09
N LYS A 74 15.73 -1.94 -5.22
CA LYS A 74 16.43 -3.22 -5.45
C LYS A 74 15.97 -3.92 -6.73
N ASN A 75 14.66 -3.88 -7.00
CA ASN A 75 14.05 -4.61 -8.11
C ASN A 75 13.85 -3.77 -9.37
N ASN A 76 14.21 -2.47 -9.35
CA ASN A 76 13.96 -1.52 -10.43
C ASN A 76 12.48 -1.52 -10.88
N VAL A 77 11.57 -1.51 -9.92
CA VAL A 77 10.11 -1.48 -10.15
C VAL A 77 9.50 -0.20 -9.59
N ASN A 78 8.51 0.35 -10.30
CA ASN A 78 7.80 1.54 -9.85
C ASN A 78 6.65 1.15 -8.91
N ILE A 79 6.99 0.97 -7.62
CA ILE A 79 6.01 0.74 -6.55
C ILE A 79 6.09 1.80 -5.45
N SER A 80 4.94 2.10 -4.83
CA SER A 80 4.85 3.05 -3.72
C SER A 80 3.63 2.81 -2.85
N ILE A 81 3.61 3.40 -1.66
CA ILE A 81 2.39 3.54 -0.86
C ILE A 81 1.84 4.93 -1.14
N LYS A 82 0.59 5.02 -1.60
CA LYS A 82 -0.05 6.33 -1.81
C LYS A 82 -0.66 6.83 -0.51
N GLU A 83 -0.39 8.08 -0.21
CA GLU A 83 -1.03 8.84 0.86
C GLU A 83 -2.05 9.83 0.29
N ALA A 84 -2.90 10.38 1.15
CA ALA A 84 -3.79 11.47 0.77
C ALA A 84 -2.96 12.62 0.15
N PRO A 85 -3.39 13.22 -0.98
CA PRO A 85 -2.63 14.28 -1.62
C PRO A 85 -2.46 15.48 -0.69
N LEU A 86 -1.26 16.07 -0.68
CA LEU A 86 -1.01 17.31 0.04
C LEU A 86 -1.90 18.43 -0.52
N LEU A 87 -2.50 19.25 0.36
CA LEU A 87 -3.44 20.33 0.00
C LEU A 87 -4.66 19.83 -0.80
N SER A 88 -5.41 18.90 -0.22
CA SER A 88 -6.62 18.36 -0.84
C SER A 88 -7.81 18.33 0.13
N ILE A 89 -9.01 18.26 -0.45
CA ILE A 89 -10.27 18.11 0.29
C ILE A 89 -10.89 16.78 -0.12
N GLU A 90 -11.22 15.94 0.86
CA GLU A 90 -12.00 14.72 0.64
C GLU A 90 -13.40 15.12 0.13
N LYS A 91 -13.75 14.70 -1.09
CA LYS A 91 -15.03 15.01 -1.73
C LYS A 91 -16.07 13.93 -1.45
N SER A 92 -15.66 12.67 -1.58
CA SER A 92 -16.53 11.51 -1.39
C SER A 92 -15.69 10.25 -1.21
N PHE A 93 -16.33 9.19 -0.72
CA PHE A 93 -15.77 7.86 -0.73
C PHE A 93 -16.84 6.81 -1.01
N GLU A 94 -16.40 5.66 -1.51
CA GLU A 94 -17.22 4.45 -1.58
C GLU A 94 -16.44 3.24 -1.05
N LEU A 95 -17.16 2.22 -0.60
CA LEU A 95 -16.56 0.95 -0.22
C LEU A 95 -16.52 0.03 -1.44
N LYS A 96 -15.31 -0.39 -1.83
CA LYS A 96 -15.10 -1.24 -2.99
C LYS A 96 -14.44 -2.55 -2.60
N GLU A 97 -15.01 -3.65 -3.06
CA GLU A 97 -14.36 -4.96 -2.99
C GLU A 97 -13.29 -5.06 -4.07
N VAL A 98 -12.06 -5.26 -3.65
CA VAL A 98 -10.91 -5.46 -4.54
C VAL A 98 -10.12 -6.65 -4.03
N GLU A 99 -9.69 -7.50 -4.94
CA GLU A 99 -8.72 -8.54 -4.64
C GLU A 99 -7.32 -8.01 -4.95
N LEU A 100 -6.45 -8.02 -3.94
CA LEU A 100 -5.08 -7.56 -4.04
C LEU A 100 -4.16 -8.68 -3.53
N PRO A 101 -3.29 -9.25 -4.36
CA PRO A 101 -2.33 -10.26 -3.93
C PRO A 101 -1.27 -9.66 -2.99
N PRO A 102 -0.51 -10.50 -2.26
CA PRO A 102 0.69 -10.05 -1.56
C PRO A 102 1.78 -9.59 -2.55
N LEU A 103 2.86 -9.00 -2.03
CA LEU A 103 4.01 -8.67 -2.87
C LEU A 103 4.66 -9.92 -3.47
N PRO A 104 5.23 -9.84 -4.69
CA PRO A 104 6.03 -10.93 -5.24
C PRO A 104 7.18 -11.30 -4.31
N GLU A 105 7.30 -12.59 -3.95
CA GLU A 105 8.29 -13.09 -2.99
C GLU A 105 9.73 -12.84 -3.47
N ASN A 106 9.95 -12.97 -4.78
CA ASN A 106 11.24 -12.69 -5.42
C ASN A 106 11.69 -11.23 -5.29
N TRP A 107 10.80 -10.30 -4.94
CA TRP A 107 11.18 -8.91 -4.67
C TRP A 107 11.67 -8.68 -3.24
N LEU A 108 11.38 -9.60 -2.33
CA LEU A 108 11.69 -9.50 -0.90
C LEU A 108 12.97 -10.27 -0.51
N SER A 109 13.47 -11.12 -1.41
CA SER A 109 14.78 -11.80 -1.33
C SER A 109 15.90 -10.85 -1.67
#